data_AF-A0A0H5CVQ2-F1
#
_entry.id   AF-A0A0H5CVQ2-F1
#
_cell.length_a   1.000
_cell.length_b   1.000
_cell.length_c   1.000
_cell.angle_alpha   90.00
_cell.angle_beta   90.00
_cell.angle_gamma   90.00
#
_symmetry.space_group_name_H-M   'P 1'
#
loop_
_entity.id
_entity.type
_entity.pdbx_description
1 polymer ?
#
loop_
_entity_poly.entity_id
_entity_poly.type
_entity_poly.pdbx_seq_one_letter_code
_entity_poly.pdbx_strand_id
1 'polypeptide(L)'
;MTTEAIAHFRARLAFETDVSDVHAALTASDDFAAGKVDNDKLAGAQVRVNPDAIDFVLIDSRSTVSWDQGHIPGALHLPTAEIATRARDLVPAGTRVVTYCWGPGCNGATRAALAFAELGYPVREMLGGFEYWAREGFAVETASGRTRGEVDPLTAPAHAVACGC
;
A
#
# COMPACT_ATOMS: atom_id res chain seq x y z
N MET A 1 26.22 10.26 -18.03
CA MET A 1 26.35 9.18 -17.03
C MET A 1 25.86 9.56 -15.63
N THR A 2 26.52 10.44 -14.84
CA THR A 2 26.04 10.76 -13.47
C THR A 2 24.67 11.47 -13.44
N THR A 3 24.42 12.41 -14.37
CA THR A 3 23.13 13.13 -14.44
C THR A 3 21.96 12.24 -14.86
N GLU A 4 22.17 11.30 -15.78
CA GLU A 4 21.13 10.36 -16.24
C GLU A 4 20.77 9.36 -15.14
N ALA A 5 21.78 8.84 -14.42
CA ALA A 5 21.54 7.98 -13.27
C ALA A 5 20.75 8.71 -12.18
N ILE A 6 21.11 9.96 -11.86
CA ILE A 6 20.37 10.78 -10.89
C ILE A 6 18.93 11.00 -11.35
N ALA A 7 18.71 11.37 -12.61
CA ALA A 7 17.37 11.58 -13.15
C ALA A 7 16.53 10.30 -13.10
N HIS A 8 17.13 9.16 -13.47
CA HIS A 8 16.50 7.85 -13.40
C HIS A 8 16.07 7.50 -11.98
N PHE A 9 16.97 7.55 -11.00
CA PHE A 9 16.64 7.17 -9.63
C PHE A 9 15.70 8.17 -8.95
N ARG A 10 15.75 9.46 -9.29
CA ARG A 10 14.75 10.44 -8.83
C ARG A 10 13.36 10.14 -9.36
N ALA A 11 13.26 9.81 -10.66
CA ALA A 11 11.98 9.42 -11.25
C ALA A 11 11.46 8.14 -10.59
N ARG A 12 12.35 7.15 -10.39
CA ARG A 12 12.01 5.90 -9.72
C ARG A 12 11.45 6.13 -8.31
N LEU A 13 12.15 6.88 -7.46
CA LEU A 13 11.70 7.23 -6.11
C LEU A 13 10.44 8.13 -6.08
N ALA A 14 10.08 8.77 -7.20
CA ALA A 14 8.85 9.54 -7.30
C ALA A 14 7.62 8.65 -7.56
N PHE A 15 7.80 7.51 -8.25
CA PHE A 15 6.75 6.59 -8.70
C PHE A 15 6.75 5.23 -7.99
N GLU A 16 7.77 4.94 -7.19
CA GLU A 16 7.92 3.69 -6.43
C GLU A 16 8.16 4.02 -4.96
N THR A 17 7.68 3.14 -4.09
CA THR A 17 7.95 3.11 -2.65
C THR A 17 8.07 1.66 -2.23
N ASP A 18 8.58 1.37 -1.03
CA ASP A 18 8.67 0.01 -0.52
C ASP A 18 7.73 -0.22 0.67
N VAL A 19 7.70 -1.48 1.12
CA VAL A 19 6.86 -1.93 2.23
C VAL A 19 7.18 -1.19 3.53
N SER A 20 8.47 -0.97 3.81
CA SER A 20 8.95 -0.33 5.03
C SER A 20 8.54 1.15 5.08
N ASP A 21 8.68 1.89 3.97
CA ASP A 21 8.20 3.27 3.85
C ASP A 21 6.69 3.38 4.09
N VAL A 22 5.91 2.49 3.46
CA VAL A 22 4.45 2.45 3.62
C VAL A 22 4.09 2.12 5.07
N HIS A 23 4.76 1.14 5.68
CA HIS A 23 4.53 0.79 7.09
C HIS A 23 4.85 1.95 8.04
N ALA A 24 5.98 2.63 7.83
CA ALA A 24 6.39 3.79 8.62
C ALA A 24 5.36 4.93 8.48
N ALA A 25 4.91 5.22 7.25
CA ALA A 25 3.89 6.24 7.02
C ALA A 25 2.55 5.88 7.68
N LEU A 26 2.12 4.62 7.60
CA LEU A 26 0.88 4.18 8.24
C LEU A 26 0.98 4.27 9.78
N THR A 27 2.09 3.83 10.37
CA THR A 27 2.30 3.80 11.82
C THR A 27 2.58 5.15 12.46
N ALA A 28 3.06 6.13 11.68
CA ALA A 28 3.17 7.52 12.12
C ALA A 28 1.82 8.19 12.38
N SER A 29 0.72 7.58 11.92
CA SER A 29 -0.64 8.03 12.24
C SER A 29 -1.17 7.39 13.53
N ASP A 30 -1.70 8.23 14.42
CA ASP A 30 -2.28 7.81 15.70
C ASP A 30 -3.46 6.83 15.53
N ASP A 31 -4.13 6.83 14.37
CA ASP A 31 -5.29 6.00 14.07
C ASP A 31 -4.95 4.55 13.67
N PHE A 32 -3.83 4.33 12.96
CA PHE A 32 -3.36 3.00 12.59
C PHE A 32 -2.85 2.21 13.80
N ALA A 33 -2.13 2.90 14.69
CA ALA A 33 -1.62 2.35 15.96
C ALA A 33 -2.76 1.96 16.92
N ALA A 34 -3.87 2.71 16.91
CA ALA A 34 -5.04 2.43 17.74
C ALA A 34 -5.99 1.36 17.17
N GLY A 35 -5.73 0.82 15.98
CA GLY A 35 -6.61 -0.18 15.34
C GLY A 35 -8.01 0.33 15.01
N LYS A 36 -8.16 1.66 14.83
CA LYS A 36 -9.47 2.32 14.61
C LYS A 36 -9.83 2.53 13.15
N VAL A 37 -9.10 1.92 12.22
CA VAL A 37 -9.44 1.96 10.79
C VAL A 37 -10.62 1.00 10.58
N ASP A 38 -11.83 1.55 10.68
CA ASP A 38 -13.08 0.81 10.58
C ASP A 38 -13.42 0.57 9.10
N ASN A 39 -13.08 -0.62 8.59
CA ASN A 39 -13.21 -0.95 7.17
C ASN A 39 -14.68 -0.96 6.68
N ASP A 40 -15.66 -1.12 7.57
CA ASP A 40 -17.09 -1.16 7.22
C ASP A 40 -17.71 0.23 6.97
N LYS A 41 -17.01 1.31 7.34
CA LYS A 41 -17.42 2.69 7.00
C LYS A 41 -16.76 3.22 5.71
N LEU A 42 -15.88 2.44 5.09
CA LEU A 42 -15.15 2.81 3.87
C LEU A 42 -16.02 2.79 2.60
N ALA A 43 -17.24 2.23 2.68
CA ALA A 43 -18.15 2.14 1.54
C ALA A 43 -18.97 3.43 1.28
N GLY A 44 -18.88 4.48 2.11
CA GLY A 44 -19.76 5.64 1.93
C GLY A 44 -19.52 6.93 2.74
N ALA A 45 -18.46 7.05 3.53
CA ALA A 45 -18.15 8.31 4.24
C ALA A 45 -16.81 8.86 3.78
N GLN A 46 -16.81 10.12 3.36
CA GLN A 46 -15.64 10.91 2.99
C GLN A 46 -14.48 10.62 3.94
N VAL A 47 -13.43 9.98 3.42
CA VAL A 47 -12.17 9.76 4.12
C VAL A 47 -11.69 11.13 4.58
N ARG A 48 -11.76 11.40 5.88
CA ARG A 48 -11.03 12.52 6.46
C ARG A 48 -9.58 12.06 6.57
N VAL A 49 -8.89 12.08 5.43
CA VAL A 49 -7.43 12.03 5.41
C VAL A 49 -7.01 13.24 6.25
N ASN A 50 -6.43 13.00 7.42
CA ASN A 50 -5.76 14.03 8.17
C ASN A 50 -4.54 14.45 7.33
N PRO A 51 -4.51 15.68 6.78
CA PRO A 51 -3.44 16.12 5.87
C PRO A 51 -2.06 16.18 6.54
N ASP A 52 -1.98 15.92 7.85
CA ASP A 52 -0.73 15.96 8.62
C ASP A 52 -0.21 14.56 9.03
N ALA A 53 -0.87 13.44 8.68
CA ALA A 53 -0.47 12.11 9.19
C ALA A 53 -0.38 10.95 8.17
N ILE A 54 -1.18 10.90 7.10
CA ILE A 54 -1.01 9.94 5.98
C ILE A 54 -1.44 10.59 4.68
N ASP A 55 -0.50 10.84 3.77
CA ASP A 55 -0.75 11.57 2.51
C ASP A 55 -1.27 10.71 1.36
N PHE A 56 -1.75 9.47 1.60
CA PHE A 56 -2.16 8.56 0.53
C PHE A 56 -3.26 7.56 0.92
N VAL A 57 -3.91 6.99 -0.10
CA VAL A 57 -4.79 5.82 0.01
C VAL A 57 -4.03 4.59 -0.49
N LEU A 58 -3.90 3.57 0.36
CA LEU A 58 -3.30 2.29 -0.01
C LEU A 58 -4.33 1.43 -0.74
N ILE A 59 -3.98 0.86 -1.87
CA ILE A 59 -4.88 0.08 -2.73
C ILE A 59 -4.38 -1.36 -2.83
N ASP A 60 -5.22 -2.30 -2.40
CA ASP A 60 -5.05 -3.71 -2.71
C ASP A 60 -5.69 -4.02 -4.06
N SER A 61 -4.85 -4.28 -5.08
CA SER A 61 -5.34 -4.53 -6.43
C SER A 61 -5.58 -6.01 -6.75
N ARG A 62 -5.48 -6.89 -5.73
CA ARG A 62 -5.67 -8.34 -5.89
C ARG A 62 -7.16 -8.69 -5.93
N SER A 63 -7.46 -9.95 -6.23
CA SER A 63 -8.83 -10.46 -6.25
C SER A 63 -9.48 -10.44 -4.86
N THR A 64 -10.81 -10.48 -4.80
CA THR A 64 -11.57 -10.61 -3.54
C THR A 64 -11.12 -11.82 -2.72
N VAL A 65 -10.85 -12.96 -3.36
CA VAL A 65 -10.34 -14.16 -2.67
C VAL A 65 -8.98 -13.89 -1.98
N SER A 66 -8.10 -13.11 -2.62
CA SER A 66 -6.81 -12.73 -2.02
C SER A 66 -6.98 -11.72 -0.88
N TRP A 67 -7.92 -10.78 -1.03
CA TRP A 67 -8.29 -9.82 0.00
C TRP A 67 -8.85 -10.51 1.25
N ASP A 68 -9.80 -11.44 1.06
CA ASP A 68 -10.45 -12.20 2.13
C ASP A 68 -9.45 -13.11 2.87
N GLN A 69 -8.46 -13.65 2.14
CA GLN A 69 -7.37 -14.41 2.73
C GLN A 69 -6.51 -13.55 3.67
N GLY A 70 -6.29 -12.29 3.31
CA GLY A 70 -5.66 -11.31 4.17
C GLY A 70 -5.09 -10.13 3.39
N HIS A 71 -5.14 -8.95 4.00
CA HIS A 71 -4.73 -7.69 3.38
C HIS A 71 -4.02 -6.76 4.37
N ILE A 72 -3.42 -5.70 3.84
CA ILE A 72 -2.76 -4.68 4.66
C ILE A 72 -3.86 -3.88 5.39
N PRO A 73 -3.78 -3.72 6.72
CA PRO A 73 -4.76 -2.95 7.46
C PRO A 73 -4.94 -1.54 6.91
N GLY A 74 -6.18 -1.10 6.81
CA GLY A 74 -6.52 0.22 6.26
C GLY A 74 -6.29 0.40 4.75
N ALA A 75 -5.95 -0.66 4.02
CA ALA A 75 -6.00 -0.65 2.56
C ALA A 75 -7.46 -0.56 2.08
N LEU A 76 -7.65 -0.02 0.87
CA LEU A 76 -8.90 -0.08 0.13
C LEU A 76 -8.83 -1.18 -0.92
N HIS A 77 -9.79 -2.10 -0.89
CA HIS A 77 -9.88 -3.16 -1.90
C HIS A 77 -10.41 -2.62 -3.22
N LEU A 78 -9.59 -2.68 -4.26
CA LEU A 78 -10.00 -2.31 -5.61
C LEU A 78 -9.22 -3.12 -6.65
N PRO A 79 -9.74 -4.30 -7.08
CA PRO A 79 -9.11 -5.13 -8.08
C PRO A 79 -8.75 -4.34 -9.34
N THR A 80 -7.60 -4.63 -9.95
CA THR A 80 -7.08 -3.86 -11.10
C THR A 80 -8.11 -3.65 -12.21
N ALA A 81 -8.93 -4.66 -12.51
CA ALA A 81 -9.95 -4.61 -13.57
C ALA A 81 -11.09 -3.62 -13.29
N GLU A 82 -11.27 -3.20 -12.03
CA GLU A 82 -12.37 -2.34 -11.59
C GLU A 82 -11.94 -0.88 -11.39
N ILE A 83 -10.63 -0.59 -11.43
CA ILE A 83 -10.09 0.75 -11.18
C ILE A 83 -10.69 1.77 -12.15
N ALA A 84 -10.72 1.46 -13.44
CA ALA A 84 -11.21 2.37 -14.48
C ALA A 84 -12.65 2.83 -14.25
N THR A 85 -13.50 1.99 -13.65
CA THR A 85 -14.93 2.25 -13.45
C THR A 85 -15.26 2.74 -12.05
N ARG A 86 -14.54 2.30 -11.02
CA ARG A 86 -14.92 2.54 -9.61
C ARG A 86 -14.00 3.51 -8.87
N ALA A 87 -12.78 3.76 -9.36
CA ALA A 87 -11.81 4.56 -8.59
C ALA A 87 -12.30 5.97 -8.27
N ARG A 88 -13.00 6.64 -9.20
CA ARG A 88 -13.54 7.99 -9.02
C ARG A 88 -14.62 8.09 -7.95
N ASP A 89 -15.32 6.99 -7.68
CA ASP A 89 -16.37 6.93 -6.66
C ASP A 89 -15.79 6.70 -5.26
N LEU A 90 -14.62 6.04 -5.19
CA LEU A 90 -14.00 5.58 -3.95
C LEU A 90 -12.86 6.48 -3.47
N VAL A 91 -12.11 7.09 -4.40
CA VAL A 91 -10.91 7.86 -4.11
C VAL A 91 -11.10 9.30 -4.60
N PRO A 92 -11.05 10.31 -3.73
CA PRO A 92 -11.16 11.70 -4.14
C PRO A 92 -10.09 12.08 -5.18
N ALA A 93 -10.48 12.88 -6.18
CA ALA A 93 -9.54 13.32 -7.20
C ALA A 93 -8.35 14.09 -6.58
N GLY A 94 -7.14 13.82 -7.09
CA GLY A 94 -5.90 14.44 -6.59
C GLY A 94 -5.32 13.78 -5.34
N THR A 95 -6.02 12.84 -4.70
CA THR A 95 -5.46 12.02 -3.62
C THR A 95 -4.33 11.14 -4.16
N ARG A 96 -3.19 11.09 -3.46
CA ARG A 96 -2.13 10.15 -3.81
C ARG A 96 -2.60 8.73 -3.50
N VAL A 97 -2.34 7.81 -4.41
CA VAL A 97 -2.60 6.38 -4.20
C VAL A 97 -1.30 5.59 -4.22
N VAL A 98 -1.24 4.55 -3.41
CA VAL A 98 -0.16 3.57 -3.41
C VAL A 98 -0.77 2.22 -3.72
N THR A 99 -0.34 1.56 -4.80
CA THR A 99 -0.93 0.27 -5.21
C THR A 99 -0.01 -0.89 -4.86
N TYR A 100 -0.58 -2.02 -4.42
CA TYR A 100 0.16 -3.27 -4.24
C TYR A 100 -0.57 -4.49 -4.83
N CYS A 101 0.22 -5.53 -5.17
CA CYS A 101 -0.21 -6.88 -5.55
C CYS A 101 0.45 -7.89 -4.59
N TRP A 102 0.54 -9.16 -4.98
CA TRP A 102 1.18 -10.23 -4.24
C TRP A 102 2.64 -9.97 -3.90
N GLY A 103 3.48 -9.60 -4.86
CA GLY A 103 4.91 -9.41 -4.60
C GLY A 103 5.72 -9.16 -5.87
N PRO A 104 7.07 -9.22 -5.79
CA PRO A 104 7.96 -8.84 -6.90
C PRO A 104 7.77 -9.64 -8.20
N GLY A 105 7.19 -10.84 -8.12
CA GLY A 105 6.84 -11.66 -9.29
C GLY A 105 5.51 -11.30 -9.96
N CYS A 106 4.78 -10.28 -9.47
CA CYS A 106 3.47 -9.87 -9.98
C CYS A 106 3.52 -8.46 -10.61
N ASN A 107 3.14 -8.32 -11.89
CA ASN A 107 2.95 -7.01 -12.54
C ASN A 107 1.60 -6.33 -12.21
N GLY A 108 0.85 -6.86 -11.24
CA GLY A 108 -0.50 -6.40 -10.90
C GLY A 108 -0.51 -5.00 -10.29
N ALA A 109 0.47 -4.69 -9.44
CA ALA A 109 0.63 -3.37 -8.85
C ALA A 109 0.98 -2.33 -9.92
N THR A 110 1.95 -2.63 -10.79
CA THR A 110 2.27 -1.77 -11.95
C THR A 110 1.05 -1.50 -12.85
N ARG A 111 0.24 -2.52 -13.14
CA ARG A 111 -1.00 -2.35 -13.94
C ARG A 111 -2.04 -1.50 -13.23
N ALA A 112 -2.18 -1.67 -11.91
CA ALA A 112 -3.06 -0.83 -11.11
C ALA A 112 -2.58 0.63 -11.09
N ALA A 113 -1.27 0.84 -10.90
CA ALA A 113 -0.66 2.16 -10.94
C ALA A 113 -0.92 2.86 -12.28
N LEU A 114 -0.73 2.14 -13.40
CA LEU A 114 -1.06 2.66 -14.74
C LEU A 114 -2.53 3.08 -14.84
N ALA A 115 -3.47 2.23 -14.40
CA ALA A 115 -4.90 2.54 -14.45
C ALA A 115 -5.27 3.80 -13.64
N PHE A 116 -4.66 3.99 -12.46
CA PHE A 116 -4.84 5.22 -11.68
C PHE A 116 -4.20 6.44 -12.34
N ALA A 117 -3.01 6.30 -12.93
CA ALA A 117 -2.33 7.37 -13.65
C ALA A 117 -3.15 7.85 -14.87
N GLU A 118 -3.75 6.93 -15.62
CA GLU A 118 -4.65 7.23 -16.75
C GLU A 118 -5.90 8.01 -16.31
N LEU A 119 -6.34 7.83 -15.06
CA LEU A 119 -7.42 8.60 -14.45
C LEU A 119 -6.97 9.95 -13.88
N GLY A 120 -5.66 10.23 -13.86
CA GLY A 120 -5.07 11.49 -13.40
C GLY A 120 -4.69 11.53 -11.92
N TYR A 121 -4.63 10.38 -11.24
CA TYR A 121 -4.19 10.33 -9.83
C TYR A 121 -2.67 10.38 -9.72
N PRO A 122 -2.11 11.10 -8.73
CA PRO A 122 -0.73 10.89 -8.32
C PRO A 122 -0.63 9.48 -7.74
N VAL A 123 0.26 8.64 -8.27
CA VAL A 123 0.34 7.23 -7.91
C VAL A 123 1.77 6.78 -7.70
N ARG A 124 1.95 5.87 -6.73
CA ARG A 124 3.15 5.06 -6.56
C ARG A 124 2.83 3.57 -6.55
N GLU A 125 3.75 2.78 -7.06
CA GLU A 125 3.76 1.33 -6.87
C GLU A 125 4.51 1.00 -5.56
N MET A 126 3.92 0.14 -4.71
CA MET A 126 4.62 -0.42 -3.56
C MET A 126 5.35 -1.71 -3.97
N LEU A 127 6.67 -1.62 -4.05
CA LEU A 127 7.56 -2.75 -4.30
C LEU A 127 7.48 -3.76 -3.15
N GLY A 128 7.77 -5.03 -3.45
CA GLY A 128 7.69 -6.12 -2.46
C GLY A 128 6.28 -6.66 -2.24
N GLY A 129 5.25 -5.82 -2.41
CA GLY A 129 3.84 -6.20 -2.33
C GLY A 129 3.43 -6.79 -0.97
N PHE A 130 2.33 -7.54 -0.97
CA PHE A 130 1.81 -8.20 0.22
C PHE A 130 2.76 -9.26 0.80
N GLU A 131 3.54 -9.92 -0.05
CA GLU A 131 4.52 -10.94 0.34
C GLU A 131 5.55 -10.37 1.30
N TYR A 132 6.26 -9.30 0.90
CA TYR A 132 7.27 -8.70 1.77
C TYR A 132 6.64 -8.02 2.98
N TRP A 133 5.43 -7.45 2.85
CA TRP A 133 4.67 -6.97 4.01
C TRP A 133 4.49 -8.05 5.09
N ALA A 134 4.02 -9.23 4.69
CA ALA A 134 3.82 -10.34 5.62
C ALA A 134 5.16 -10.88 6.16
N ARG A 135 6.18 -11.01 5.31
CA ARG A 135 7.51 -11.53 5.67
C ARG A 135 8.31 -10.58 6.58
N GLU A 136 8.04 -9.27 6.52
CA GLU A 136 8.56 -8.29 7.49
C GLU A 136 7.83 -8.35 8.85
N GLY A 137 6.83 -9.23 9.01
CA GLY A 137 6.09 -9.41 10.27
C GLY A 137 5.12 -8.25 10.57
N PHE A 138 4.78 -7.45 9.56
CA PHE A 138 3.80 -6.39 9.72
C PHE A 138 2.38 -6.94 9.89
N ALA A 139 1.49 -6.11 10.42
CA ALA A 139 0.13 -6.52 10.73
C ALA A 139 -0.67 -6.80 9.45
N VAL A 140 -1.46 -7.87 9.44
CA VAL A 140 -2.37 -8.26 8.36
C VAL A 140 -3.78 -8.35 8.93
N GLU A 141 -4.77 -7.86 8.19
CA GLU A 141 -6.19 -8.02 8.49
C GLU A 141 -6.78 -9.19 7.73
N THR A 142 -7.59 -10.00 8.43
CA THR A 142 -8.31 -11.15 7.90
C THR A 142 -9.72 -11.17 8.48
N ALA A 143 -10.57 -12.10 8.03
CA ALA A 143 -11.90 -12.30 8.61
C ALA A 143 -11.89 -12.63 10.11
N SER A 144 -10.78 -13.17 10.65
CA SER A 144 -10.62 -13.47 12.09
C SER A 144 -10.00 -12.32 12.89
N GLY A 145 -9.75 -11.17 12.24
CA GLY A 145 -9.16 -9.98 12.83
C GLY A 145 -7.72 -9.74 12.41
N ARG A 146 -7.10 -8.78 13.09
CA ARG A 146 -5.72 -8.34 12.83
C ARG A 146 -4.72 -9.29 13.50
N THR A 147 -3.75 -9.76 12.74
CA THR A 147 -2.68 -10.67 13.20
C THR A 147 -1.31 -10.16 12.74
N ARG A 148 -0.23 -10.68 13.33
CA ARG A 148 1.16 -10.45 12.91
C ARG A 148 1.86 -11.80 12.79
N GLY A 149 2.61 -12.00 11.72
CA GLY A 149 3.49 -13.16 11.56
C GLY A 149 4.82 -12.97 12.28
N GLU A 150 5.61 -14.05 12.38
CA GLU A 150 7.03 -13.92 12.68
C GLU A 150 7.77 -13.27 11.52
N VAL A 151 8.78 -12.47 11.83
CA VAL A 151 9.67 -11.88 10.82
C VAL A 151 10.46 -13.00 10.14
N ASP A 152 10.42 -13.08 8.82
CA ASP A 152 11.27 -13.96 8.04
C ASP A 152 12.72 -13.41 8.08
N PRO A 153 13.66 -14.15 8.70
CA PRO A 153 15.05 -13.69 8.87
C PRO A 153 15.81 -13.54 7.54
N LEU A 154 15.27 -14.05 6.43
CA LEU A 154 15.86 -13.88 5.09
C LEU A 154 15.48 -12.53 4.45
N THR A 155 14.45 -11.85 4.95
CA THR A 155 13.96 -10.59 4.37
C THR A 155 14.00 -9.42 5.32
N ALA A 156 14.04 -9.65 6.64
CA ALA A 156 14.20 -8.58 7.62
C ALA A 156 14.94 -9.05 8.88
N PRO A 157 15.58 -8.13 9.63
CA PRO A 157 16.26 -8.48 10.88
C PRO A 157 15.28 -9.00 11.94
N ALA A 158 15.39 -10.29 12.29
CA ALA A 158 14.49 -10.91 13.27
C ALA A 158 14.63 -10.37 14.72
N HIS A 159 15.74 -9.70 15.03
CA HIS A 159 16.07 -9.25 16.39
C HIS A 159 16.56 -7.80 16.49
N ALA A 160 16.58 -7.05 15.37
CA ALA A 160 17.04 -5.67 15.36
C ALA A 160 15.90 -4.69 15.06
N VAL A 161 16.01 -3.47 15.58
CA VAL A 161 14.95 -2.44 15.55
C VAL A 161 14.87 -1.71 14.19
N ALA A 162 15.85 -1.87 13.29
CA ALA A 162 15.85 -1.22 11.98
C ALA A 162 16.64 -1.99 10.92
N CYS A 163 16.20 -1.88 9.66
CA CYS A 163 16.85 -2.45 8.47
C CYS A 163 18.14 -1.70 8.11
N GLY A 164 18.25 -0.41 8.48
CA GLY A 164 19.46 0.40 8.33
C GLY A 164 19.69 0.97 6.91
N CYS A 165 18.69 0.85 6.04
CA CYS A 165 18.62 1.45 4.71
C CYS A 165 17.85 2.77 4.71
#